data_AF-K5D4D0-F1
#
_entry.id   AF-K5D4D0-F1
#
_cell.length_a   1.000
_cell.length_b   1.000
_cell.length_c   1.000
_cell.angle_alpha   90.00
_cell.angle_beta   90.00
_cell.angle_gamma   90.00
#
_symmetry.space_group_name_H-M   'P 1'
#
loop_
_entity.id
_entity.type
_entity.pdbx_description
1 polymer ?
#
loop_
_entity_poly.entity_id
_entity_poly.type
_entity_poly.pdbx_seq_one_letter_code
_entity_poly.pdbx_strand_id
1 'polypeptide(L)'
;MHKPLDFRWNPMSTLTQPVQTNSQQISSYLQRCNKRGNSLRTNQKCFPNYSRIAKFCFLDPSTIGRIASGKQKSVQTVTSDILLALSGIAPPTSHDMNQPDLQEQWSRVCDAQQALDDFAQSADDVLDHIMRGIQERM
;
A
#
# COMPACT_ATOMS: atom_id res chain seq x y z
N MET A 1 36.93 -11.67 -51.34
CA MET A 1 37.29 -10.71 -50.28
C MET A 1 36.01 -10.06 -49.77
N HIS A 2 35.52 -10.53 -48.62
CA HIS A 2 34.25 -10.11 -48.03
C HIS A 2 34.38 -8.76 -47.32
N LYS A 3 33.40 -7.88 -47.50
CA LYS A 3 33.22 -6.64 -46.74
C LYS A 3 32.64 -6.99 -45.35
N PRO A 4 33.11 -6.39 -44.24
CA PRO A 4 32.45 -6.57 -42.95
C PRO A 4 31.15 -5.74 -42.92
N LEU A 5 30.10 -6.38 -42.42
CA LEU A 5 28.82 -5.74 -42.11
C LEU A 5 29.00 -4.88 -40.85
N ASP A 6 28.83 -3.57 -40.99
CA ASP A 6 28.67 -2.64 -39.86
C ASP A 6 27.38 -2.98 -39.11
N PHE A 7 27.54 -3.75 -38.03
CA PHE A 7 26.47 -4.05 -37.09
C PHE A 7 26.21 -2.80 -36.23
N ARG A 8 25.35 -1.91 -36.72
CA ARG A 8 24.80 -0.80 -35.93
C ARG A 8 23.99 -1.38 -34.78
N TRP A 9 24.57 -1.37 -33.59
CA TRP A 9 23.83 -1.52 -32.34
C TRP A 9 22.79 -0.40 -32.25
N ASN A 10 21.50 -0.74 -32.41
CA ASN A 10 20.41 0.05 -31.88
C ASN A 10 20.25 -0.38 -30.43
N PRO A 11 20.55 0.47 -29.43
CA PRO A 11 20.08 0.19 -28.08
C PRO A 11 18.56 0.29 -28.13
N MET A 12 17.90 -0.87 -28.07
CA MET A 12 16.51 -0.96 -27.68
C MET A 12 16.34 -0.09 -26.44
N SER A 13 15.57 1.00 -26.58
CA SER A 13 15.05 1.78 -25.47
C SER A 13 14.23 0.83 -24.60
N THR A 14 14.87 0.19 -23.63
CA THR A 14 14.18 -0.34 -22.47
C THR A 14 13.56 0.87 -21.78
N LEU A 15 12.29 1.11 -22.11
CA LEU A 15 11.38 1.93 -21.32
C LEU A 15 11.36 1.32 -19.92
N THR A 16 12.36 1.69 -19.11
CA THR A 16 12.33 1.50 -17.67
C THR A 16 11.14 2.30 -17.21
N GLN A 17 10.03 1.61 -16.93
CA GLN A 17 8.93 2.26 -16.24
C GLN A 17 9.53 2.88 -14.97
N PRO A 18 9.24 4.17 -14.69
CA PRO A 18 9.78 4.79 -13.49
C PRO A 18 9.31 3.97 -12.30
N VAL A 19 10.27 3.37 -11.57
CA VAL A 19 9.99 2.67 -10.32
C VAL A 19 9.29 3.66 -9.41
N GLN A 20 8.01 3.41 -9.14
CA GLN A 20 7.25 4.30 -8.27
C GLN A 20 7.86 4.25 -6.88
N THR A 21 8.12 5.42 -6.30
CA THR A 21 8.57 5.52 -4.91
C THR A 21 7.48 5.03 -3.97
N ASN A 22 7.86 4.53 -2.79
CA ASN A 22 6.92 4.16 -1.72
C ASN A 22 5.89 5.27 -1.45
N SER A 23 6.31 6.54 -1.45
CA SER A 23 5.42 7.69 -1.28
C SER A 23 4.36 7.80 -2.38
N GLN A 24 4.72 7.52 -3.64
CA GLN A 24 3.78 7.54 -4.77
C GLN A 24 2.80 6.36 -4.72
N GLN A 25 3.28 5.18 -4.32
CA GLN A 25 2.45 3.99 -4.18
C GLN A 25 1.47 4.13 -3.00
N ILE A 26 1.92 4.64 -1.84
CA ILE A 26 1.06 5.00 -0.70
C ILE A 26 0.00 6.01 -1.11
N SER A 27 0.40 7.08 -1.82
CA SER A 27 -0.54 8.10 -2.30
C SER A 27 -1.59 7.49 -3.22
N SER A 28 -1.19 6.59 -4.12
CA SER A 28 -2.10 5.87 -5.01
C SER A 28 -3.04 4.92 -4.26
N TYR A 29 -2.56 4.25 -3.20
CA TYR A 29 -3.39 3.45 -2.30
C TYR A 29 -4.42 4.32 -1.55
N LEU A 30 -4.00 5.43 -0.95
CA LEU A 30 -4.89 6.34 -0.23
C LEU A 30 -5.95 6.96 -1.16
N GLN A 31 -5.59 7.33 -2.39
CA GLN A 31 -6.56 7.78 -3.38
C GLN A 31 -7.64 6.73 -3.69
N ARG A 32 -7.27 5.43 -3.73
CA ARG A 32 -8.24 4.33 -3.89
C ARG A 32 -9.17 4.20 -2.67
N CYS A 33 -8.62 4.32 -1.47
CA CYS A 33 -9.35 4.31 -0.21
C CYS A 33 -10.42 5.42 -0.12
N ASN A 34 -10.12 6.61 -0.64
CA ASN A 34 -11.06 7.74 -0.62
C ASN A 34 -12.07 7.72 -1.77
N LYS A 35 -11.65 7.37 -3.00
CA LYS A 35 -12.54 7.33 -4.17
C LYS A 35 -13.55 6.18 -4.12
N ARG A 36 -13.24 5.08 -3.41
CA ARG A 36 -14.09 3.90 -3.26
C ARG A 36 -14.68 3.73 -1.86
N GLY A 37 -14.84 4.83 -1.12
CA GLY A 37 -15.78 4.85 -0.01
C GLY A 37 -17.19 4.55 -0.55
N ASN A 38 -17.61 3.29 -0.45
CA ASN A 38 -18.79 2.65 -1.03
C ASN A 38 -18.62 2.02 -2.44
N SER A 39 -18.72 0.69 -2.43
CA SER A 39 -19.18 -0.24 -3.46
C SER A 39 -18.46 -0.23 -4.83
N LEU A 40 -17.59 -1.22 -5.05
CA LEU A 40 -17.54 -1.89 -6.35
C LEU A 40 -18.86 -2.68 -6.52
N ARG A 41 -19.31 -2.86 -7.77
CA ARG A 41 -20.54 -3.56 -8.22
C ARG A 41 -20.75 -5.00 -7.69
N THR A 42 -19.93 -5.47 -6.76
CA THR A 42 -19.83 -6.86 -6.27
C THR A 42 -19.98 -7.01 -4.75
N ASN A 43 -20.51 -6.01 -4.01
CA ASN A 43 -20.74 -6.08 -2.55
C ASN A 43 -19.50 -6.31 -1.65
N GLN A 44 -18.29 -6.37 -2.20
CA GLN A 44 -17.06 -6.54 -1.41
C GLN A 44 -16.38 -5.17 -1.19
N LYS A 45 -16.36 -4.73 0.07
CA LYS A 45 -15.69 -3.50 0.52
C LYS A 45 -14.22 -3.80 0.83
N CYS A 46 -13.33 -3.84 -0.16
CA CYS A 46 -11.94 -4.25 0.06
C CYS A 46 -11.01 -3.16 0.64
N PHE A 47 -11.41 -1.88 0.63
CA PHE A 47 -10.53 -0.77 1.05
C PHE A 47 -11.11 0.04 2.23
N PRO A 48 -10.31 0.37 3.25
CA PRO A 48 -10.73 1.24 4.34
C PRO A 48 -10.88 2.69 3.85
N ASN A 49 -11.73 3.49 4.51
CA ASN A 49 -11.79 4.94 4.26
C ASN A 49 -10.76 5.68 5.13
N TYR A 50 -10.57 6.99 4.90
CA TYR A 50 -9.60 7.79 5.67
C TYR A 50 -9.89 7.80 7.17
N SER A 51 -11.16 7.82 7.59
CA SER A 51 -11.49 7.76 9.02
C SER A 51 -11.05 6.46 9.67
N ARG A 52 -11.10 5.34 8.94
CA ARG A 52 -10.66 4.04 9.45
C ARG A 52 -9.14 3.91 9.45
N ILE A 53 -8.47 4.37 8.38
CA ILE A 53 -7.00 4.44 8.33
C ILE A 53 -6.46 5.32 9.46
N ALA A 54 -7.12 6.45 9.71
CA ALA A 54 -6.77 7.36 10.79
C ALA A 54 -6.81 6.70 12.17
N LYS A 55 -7.82 5.85 12.42
CA LYS A 55 -7.89 5.05 13.65
C LYS A 55 -6.73 4.08 13.77
N PHE A 56 -6.40 3.34 12.70
CA PHE A 56 -5.26 2.42 12.71
C PHE A 56 -3.94 3.13 13.02
N CYS A 57 -3.79 4.38 12.55
CA CYS A 57 -2.58 5.16 12.76
C CYS A 57 -2.60 6.02 14.04
N PHE A 58 -3.69 6.06 14.80
CA PHE A 58 -3.88 6.99 15.93
C PHE A 58 -3.70 8.47 15.54
N LEU A 59 -4.25 8.85 14.38
CA LEU A 59 -4.17 10.20 13.82
C LEU A 59 -5.55 10.77 13.51
N ASP A 60 -5.59 12.08 13.24
CA ASP A 60 -6.77 12.71 12.66
C ASP A 60 -6.99 12.29 11.18
N PRO A 61 -8.24 12.10 10.73
CA PRO A 61 -8.56 11.85 9.32
C PRO A 61 -8.02 12.92 8.36
N SER A 62 -7.93 14.17 8.83
CA SER A 62 -7.35 15.28 8.06
C SER A 62 -5.86 15.07 7.76
N THR A 63 -5.12 14.41 8.66
CA THR A 63 -3.71 14.07 8.47
C THR A 63 -3.55 13.02 7.38
N ILE A 64 -4.40 11.99 7.34
CA ILE A 64 -4.42 11.02 6.24
C ILE A 64 -4.72 11.71 4.90
N GLY A 65 -5.65 12.66 4.87
CA GLY A 65 -5.93 13.47 3.67
C GLY A 65 -4.75 14.32 3.20
N ARG A 66 -3.96 14.88 4.13
CA ARG A 66 -2.72 15.62 3.81
C ARG A 66 -1.62 14.72 3.27
N ILE A 67 -1.47 13.50 3.81
CA ILE A 67 -0.54 12.50 3.29
C ILE A 67 -0.92 12.12 1.86
N ALA A 68 -2.19 11.79 1.62
CA ALA A 68 -2.69 11.39 0.30
C ALA A 68 -2.54 12.47 -0.80
N SER A 69 -2.51 13.74 -0.41
CA SER A 69 -2.34 14.89 -1.31
C SER A 69 -0.90 15.40 -1.40
N GLY A 70 0.06 14.75 -0.73
CA GLY A 70 1.46 15.17 -0.69
C GLY A 70 1.70 16.49 0.05
N LYS A 71 0.71 16.99 0.78
CA LYS A 71 0.82 18.24 1.57
C LYS A 71 1.53 18.01 2.91
N GLN A 72 1.60 16.76 3.36
CA GLN A 72 2.32 16.39 4.57
C GLN A 72 3.82 16.24 4.26
N LYS A 73 4.66 17.12 4.80
CA LYS A 73 6.11 17.13 4.54
C LYS A 73 6.88 16.01 5.25
N SER A 74 6.36 15.54 6.37
CA SER A 74 6.97 14.48 7.18
C SER A 74 5.87 13.59 7.75
N VAL A 75 6.05 12.28 7.63
CA VAL A 75 5.15 11.24 8.13
C VAL A 75 5.91 10.47 9.19
N GLN A 76 5.27 10.18 10.33
CA GLN A 76 5.88 9.34 11.36
C GLN A 76 6.18 7.96 10.78
N THR A 77 7.31 7.37 11.17
CA THR A 77 7.78 6.08 10.65
C THR A 77 6.71 5.00 10.79
N VAL A 78 6.16 4.81 11.99
CA VAL A 78 5.09 3.82 12.25
C VAL A 78 3.86 4.04 11.37
N THR A 79 3.45 5.30 11.14
CA THR A 79 2.34 5.60 10.21
C THR A 79 2.69 5.18 8.79
N SER A 80 3.91 5.47 8.32
CA SER A 80 4.36 5.01 7.01
C SER A 80 4.37 3.48 6.92
N ASP A 81 4.82 2.79 7.96
CA ASP A 81 4.92 1.34 7.98
C ASP A 81 3.54 0.67 7.97
N ILE A 82 2.58 1.19 8.73
CA ILE A 82 1.17 0.76 8.65
C ILE A 82 0.63 0.96 7.23
N LEU A 83 0.88 2.12 6.61
CA LEU A 83 0.40 2.40 5.25
C LEU A 83 1.05 1.48 4.20
N LEU A 84 2.34 1.16 4.37
CA LEU A 84 3.05 0.19 3.52
C LEU A 84 2.50 -1.23 3.70
N ALA A 85 2.22 -1.62 4.93
CA ALA A 85 1.63 -2.92 5.26
C ALA A 85 0.23 -3.06 4.66
N LEU A 86 -0.67 -2.13 4.96
CA LEU A 86 -2.05 -2.12 4.47
C LEU A 86 -2.14 -2.08 2.93
N SER A 87 -1.20 -1.41 2.28
CA SER A 87 -1.15 -1.32 0.82
C SER A 87 -0.55 -2.55 0.13
N GLY A 88 -0.02 -3.51 0.89
CA GLY A 88 0.62 -4.68 0.31
C GLY A 88 1.99 -4.40 -0.33
N ILE A 89 2.57 -3.22 -0.08
CA ILE A 89 3.89 -2.85 -0.63
C ILE A 89 4.99 -3.53 0.18
N ALA A 90 4.88 -3.49 1.51
CA ALA A 90 5.85 -4.10 2.40
C ALA A 90 5.16 -4.64 3.66
N PRO A 91 5.27 -5.95 3.97
CA PRO A 91 5.80 -7.02 3.11
C PRO A 91 4.99 -7.15 1.80
N PRO A 92 5.63 -7.49 0.66
CA PRO A 92 4.91 -7.64 -0.60
C PRO A 92 3.92 -8.82 -0.52
N THR A 93 2.72 -8.65 -1.07
CA THR A 93 1.74 -9.75 -1.16
C THR A 93 2.26 -10.81 -2.13
N SER A 94 2.35 -12.06 -1.67
CA SER A 94 2.80 -13.19 -2.48
C SER A 94 1.71 -13.63 -3.45
N HIS A 95 1.68 -13.05 -4.66
CA HIS A 95 1.32 -13.68 -5.93
C HIS A 95 1.13 -12.58 -6.99
N ASP A 96 1.82 -12.77 -8.13
CA ASP A 96 1.76 -11.95 -9.35
C ASP A 96 1.98 -10.44 -9.18
N MET A 97 3.16 -9.96 -9.61
CA MET A 97 3.47 -8.51 -9.70
C MET A 97 2.52 -7.71 -10.62
N ASN A 98 1.56 -8.39 -11.26
CA ASN A 98 0.61 -7.83 -12.21
C ASN A 98 -0.84 -7.72 -11.69
N GLN A 99 -1.17 -8.23 -10.49
CA GLN A 99 -2.47 -7.99 -9.86
C GLN A 99 -2.33 -7.67 -8.36
N PRO A 100 -3.03 -6.65 -7.85
CA PRO A 100 -3.12 -6.47 -6.41
C PRO A 100 -3.89 -7.66 -5.83
N ASP A 101 -3.25 -8.45 -4.97
CA ASP A 101 -3.94 -9.45 -4.16
C ASP A 101 -4.87 -8.74 -3.17
N LEU A 102 -6.09 -8.47 -3.64
CA LEU A 102 -7.13 -7.78 -2.89
C LEU A 102 -7.56 -8.59 -1.66
N GLN A 103 -7.36 -9.90 -1.67
CA GLN A 103 -7.69 -10.76 -0.54
C GLN A 103 -6.71 -10.52 0.59
N GLU A 104 -5.40 -10.56 0.34
CA GLU A 104 -4.40 -10.31 1.38
C GLU A 104 -4.43 -8.86 1.87
N GLN A 105 -4.62 -7.87 0.98
CA GLN A 105 -4.83 -6.49 1.42
C GLN A 105 -6.03 -6.34 2.36
N TRP A 106 -7.12 -7.08 2.09
CA TRP A 106 -8.27 -7.11 2.98
C TRP A 106 -7.98 -7.81 4.30
N SER A 107 -7.26 -8.94 4.29
CA SER A 107 -6.81 -9.63 5.51
C SER A 107 -6.01 -8.69 6.41
N ARG A 108 -5.07 -7.91 5.87
CA ARG A 108 -4.30 -6.91 6.64
C ARG A 108 -5.16 -5.81 7.24
N VAL A 109 -6.23 -5.40 6.55
CA VAL A 109 -7.20 -4.44 7.09
C VAL A 109 -8.01 -5.07 8.23
N CYS A 110 -8.34 -6.35 8.14
CA CYS A 110 -8.97 -7.11 9.21
C CYS A 110 -8.03 -7.27 10.42
N ASP A 111 -6.76 -7.58 10.21
CA ASP A 111 -5.76 -7.67 11.30
C ASP A 111 -5.63 -6.32 12.04
N ALA A 112 -5.57 -5.21 11.29
CA ALA A 112 -5.55 -3.87 11.86
C ALA A 112 -6.83 -3.54 12.64
N GLN A 113 -7.99 -4.02 12.18
CA GLN A 113 -9.25 -3.87 12.90
C GLN A 113 -9.26 -4.71 14.17
N GLN A 114 -8.80 -5.96 14.10
CA GLN A 114 -8.73 -6.86 15.24
C GLN A 114 -7.87 -6.25 16.35
N ALA A 115 -6.75 -5.59 16.00
CA ALA A 115 -5.94 -4.87 16.97
C ALA A 115 -6.74 -3.80 17.74
N LEU A 116 -7.59 -3.03 17.05
CA LEU A 116 -8.44 -2.03 17.71
C LEU A 116 -9.54 -2.69 18.57
N ASP A 117 -10.10 -3.80 18.10
CA ASP A 117 -11.12 -4.56 18.81
C ASP A 117 -10.52 -5.23 20.08
N ASP A 118 -9.23 -5.57 20.04
CA ASP A 118 -8.42 -6.05 21.16
C ASP A 118 -7.82 -4.91 22.01
N PHE A 119 -8.35 -3.69 21.86
CA PHE A 119 -7.98 -2.51 22.64
C PHE A 119 -6.51 -2.06 22.49
N ALA A 120 -5.95 -2.13 21.28
CA ALA A 120 -4.68 -1.49 20.95
C ALA A 120 -4.61 -0.06 21.52
N GLN A 121 -3.47 0.27 22.13
CA GLN A 121 -3.24 1.57 22.77
C GLN A 121 -2.39 2.50 21.89
N SER A 122 -1.75 1.95 20.86
CA SER A 122 -0.81 2.65 19.99
C SER A 122 -0.85 2.15 18.55
N ALA A 123 -0.27 2.95 17.65
CA ALA A 123 -0.06 2.57 16.26
C ALA A 123 0.89 1.37 16.13
N ASP A 124 1.88 1.24 17.02
CA ASP A 124 2.80 0.10 17.04
C ASP A 124 2.06 -1.22 17.35
N ASP A 125 1.11 -1.22 18.30
CA ASP A 125 0.28 -2.40 18.58
C ASP A 125 -0.51 -2.86 17.34
N VAL A 126 -1.00 -1.90 16.56
CA VAL A 126 -1.72 -2.18 15.30
C VAL A 126 -0.77 -2.76 14.26
N LEU A 127 0.43 -2.18 14.11
CA LEU A 127 1.45 -2.69 13.19
C LEU A 127 1.85 -4.12 13.56
N ASP A 128 2.05 -4.43 14.84
CA ASP A 128 2.40 -5.77 15.32
C ASP A 128 1.31 -6.81 15.01
N HIS A 129 0.03 -6.44 15.13
CA HIS A 129 -1.07 -7.32 14.73
C HIS A 129 -1.08 -7.59 13.22
N ILE A 130 -0.88 -6.55 12.40
CA ILE A 130 -0.80 -6.72 10.95
C ILE A 130 0.37 -7.65 10.60
N MET A 131 1.55 -7.41 11.17
CA MET A 131 2.74 -8.21 10.87
C MET A 131 2.61 -9.66 11.31
N ARG A 132 2.03 -9.90 12.50
CA ARG A 132 1.70 -11.25 12.98
C ARG A 132 0.71 -11.95 12.06
N GLY A 133 -0.38 -11.28 11.68
CA GLY A 133 -1.36 -11.85 10.75
C GLY A 133 -0.74 -12.23 9.41
N ILE A 134 0.15 -11.39 8.87
CA ILE A 134 0.91 -11.71 7.65
C ILE A 134 1.77 -12.96 7.87
N GLN A 135 2.53 -13.03 8.95
CA GLN A 135 3.41 -14.16 9.26
C GLN A 135 2.64 -15.47 9.43
N GLU A 136 1.44 -15.45 10.01
CA GLU A 136 0.59 -16.64 10.18
C GLU A 136 -0.01 -17.17 8.87
N ARG A 137 -0.09 -16.33 7.83
CA ARG A 137 -0.67 -16.69 6.53
C ARG A 137 0.37 -17.06 5.46
N MET A 138 1.66 -16.82 5.73
CA MET A 138 2.79 -17.17 4.85
C MET A 138 3.28 -18.59 5.10
#